data_AF-A0A9W6V6E9-F1
#
_entry.id   AF-A0A9W6V6E9-F1
#
_cell.length_a   1.000
_cell.length_b   1.000
_cell.length_c   1.000
_cell.angle_alpha   90.00
_cell.angle_beta   90.00
_cell.angle_gamma   90.00
#
_symmetry.space_group_name_H-M   'P 1'
#
loop_
_entity.id
_entity.type
_entity.pdbx_description
1 polymer ?
#
loop_
_entity_poly.entity_id
_entity_poly.type
_entity_poly.pdbx_seq_one_letter_code
_entity_poly.pdbx_strand_id
1 'polypeptide(L)'
;MPSLTHHLHTDDTATFWHNTDLDLTGALLIDLDLTDCTIRTARFDNATFTGTARFNRTTFTSDASFTEATFTTDARFHRTAFSGTARFTEATFTGTAGFTEATFTGGTWFNRTTFCDTSFAEATFTTDAWFHQATFTGETRFTRSTFTGAAVFDKATFTSAAVFDKANFTSAAVFKQATFTSAAVFYNATFAGDASFTWATFAGDASFALATFTDIAGITKVTFSGNAWFDGASFDGAADFGETVFGGAASFQGATLPTRRHAGPGTPAPWVDFSRARFDGGEAPPEVRPFLPEPDEADPSPGDGEPEGDPLPTR
;
A
#
# COMPACT_ATOMS: atom_id res chain seq x y z
N MET A 1 -30.01 11.06 -33.64
CA MET A 1 -28.60 11.52 -33.65
C MET A 1 -27.77 10.44 -32.98
N PRO A 2 -26.55 10.14 -33.45
CA PRO A 2 -25.66 9.24 -32.74
C PRO A 2 -25.40 9.76 -31.33
N SER A 3 -25.23 8.87 -30.36
CA SER A 3 -24.82 9.25 -29.00
C SER A 3 -23.35 9.71 -29.02
N LEU A 4 -22.95 10.51 -28.02
CA LEU A 4 -21.55 10.91 -27.83
C LEU A 4 -20.59 9.71 -27.89
N THR A 5 -20.98 8.61 -27.24
CA THR A 5 -20.20 7.36 -27.15
C THR A 5 -19.90 6.73 -28.51
N HIS A 6 -20.82 6.85 -29.48
CA HIS A 6 -20.63 6.32 -30.83
C HIS A 6 -19.39 6.92 -31.50
N HIS A 7 -19.11 8.21 -31.26
CA HIS A 7 -17.95 8.90 -31.82
C HIS A 7 -16.63 8.66 -31.06
N LEU A 8 -16.69 7.93 -29.95
CA LEU A 8 -15.53 7.62 -29.11
C LEU A 8 -15.04 6.17 -29.26
N HIS A 9 -15.79 5.30 -29.96
CA HIS A 9 -15.37 3.94 -30.27
C HIS A 9 -14.45 3.90 -31.48
N THR A 10 -13.39 3.10 -31.41
CA THR A 10 -12.42 2.93 -32.51
C THR A 10 -12.88 1.95 -33.59
N ASP A 11 -13.96 1.19 -33.35
CA ASP A 11 -14.46 0.15 -34.26
C ASP A 11 -15.03 0.73 -35.56
N ASP A 12 -15.52 1.97 -35.52
CA ASP A 12 -16.00 2.70 -36.69
C ASP A 12 -15.09 3.88 -37.01
N THR A 13 -14.03 3.61 -37.78
CA THR A 13 -13.06 4.62 -38.18
C THR A 13 -13.65 5.78 -39.00
N ALA A 14 -14.86 5.62 -39.55
CA ALA A 14 -15.53 6.69 -40.28
C ALA A 14 -16.15 7.76 -39.35
N THR A 15 -16.43 7.40 -38.09
CA THR A 15 -17.13 8.27 -37.13
C THR A 15 -16.34 8.56 -35.86
N PHE A 16 -15.19 7.90 -35.67
CA PHE A 16 -14.29 8.07 -34.55
C PHE A 16 -13.59 9.43 -34.50
N TRP A 17 -13.59 10.06 -33.33
CA TRP A 17 -12.90 11.32 -33.09
C TRP A 17 -11.56 11.11 -32.39
N HIS A 18 -10.50 11.03 -33.20
CA HIS A 18 -9.13 10.68 -32.80
C HIS A 18 -8.50 11.50 -31.67
N ASN A 19 -8.98 12.72 -31.37
CA ASN A 19 -8.35 13.64 -30.41
C ASN A 19 -9.36 14.29 -29.46
N THR A 20 -10.37 13.54 -29.03
CA THR A 20 -11.45 14.10 -28.20
C THR A 20 -10.99 14.39 -26.79
N ASP A 21 -11.18 15.64 -26.36
CA ASP A 21 -11.18 16.02 -24.96
C ASP A 21 -12.60 16.02 -24.44
N LEU A 22 -12.84 15.28 -23.37
CA LEU A 22 -14.11 15.23 -22.69
C LEU A 22 -14.01 15.99 -21.37
N ASP A 23 -14.64 17.16 -21.29
CA ASP A 23 -14.76 17.90 -20.05
C ASP A 23 -16.19 17.83 -19.51
N LEU A 24 -16.34 17.09 -18.41
CA LEU A 24 -17.56 16.90 -17.65
C LEU A 24 -17.33 17.28 -16.18
N THR A 25 -16.45 18.24 -15.95
CA THR A 25 -16.16 18.81 -14.63
C THR A 25 -17.46 19.29 -13.96
N GLY A 26 -17.70 18.86 -12.72
CA GLY A 26 -18.88 19.22 -11.93
C GLY A 26 -20.19 18.61 -12.42
N ALA A 27 -20.17 17.73 -13.42
CA ALA A 27 -21.39 17.18 -14.01
C ALA A 27 -22.05 16.12 -13.10
N LEU A 28 -23.38 16.04 -13.17
CA LEU A 28 -24.15 14.88 -12.72
C LEU A 28 -24.30 13.91 -13.90
N LEU A 29 -23.71 12.73 -13.77
CA LEU A 29 -23.62 11.73 -14.83
C LEU A 29 -24.43 10.50 -14.42
N ILE A 30 -25.46 10.16 -15.19
CA ILE A 30 -26.37 9.05 -14.89
C ILE A 30 -26.04 7.89 -15.82
N ASP A 31 -25.67 6.74 -15.25
CA ASP A 31 -25.31 5.51 -15.98
C ASP A 31 -24.33 5.75 -17.14
N LEU A 32 -23.31 6.59 -16.91
CA LEU A 32 -22.31 6.90 -17.94
C LEU A 32 -21.63 5.61 -18.39
N ASP A 33 -21.64 5.39 -19.70
CA ASP A 33 -20.96 4.27 -20.33
C ASP A 33 -19.94 4.76 -21.35
N LEU A 34 -18.67 4.56 -21.05
CA LEU A 34 -17.52 4.81 -21.92
C LEU A 34 -16.77 3.51 -22.21
N THR A 35 -17.43 2.36 -22.03
CA THR A 35 -16.86 1.04 -22.34
C THR A 35 -16.30 1.04 -23.77
N ASP A 36 -15.12 0.46 -23.97
CA ASP A 36 -14.44 0.35 -25.28
C ASP A 36 -14.19 1.70 -26.01
N CYS A 37 -14.25 2.84 -25.30
CA CYS A 37 -13.97 4.15 -25.88
C CYS A 37 -12.47 4.49 -25.85
N THR A 38 -12.02 5.31 -26.79
CA THR A 38 -10.72 5.98 -26.75
C THR A 38 -10.91 7.48 -26.64
N ILE A 39 -10.33 8.07 -25.60
CA ILE A 39 -10.48 9.50 -25.25
C ILE A 39 -9.08 10.07 -25.06
N ARG A 40 -8.82 11.28 -25.54
CA ARG A 40 -7.52 11.91 -25.35
C ARG A 40 -7.36 12.41 -23.92
N THR A 41 -8.07 13.47 -23.58
CA THR A 41 -8.10 14.00 -22.20
C THR A 41 -9.50 13.81 -21.64
N ALA A 42 -9.62 13.44 -20.38
CA ALA A 42 -10.90 13.36 -19.72
C ALA A 42 -10.88 14.09 -18.38
N ARG A 43 -11.84 14.99 -18.16
CA ARG A 43 -12.01 15.72 -16.91
C ARG A 43 -13.38 15.42 -16.33
N PHE A 44 -13.37 14.83 -15.15
CA PHE A 44 -14.53 14.51 -14.32
C PHE A 44 -14.33 15.08 -12.91
N ASP A 45 -13.52 16.13 -12.79
CA ASP A 45 -13.24 16.75 -11.49
C ASP A 45 -14.56 17.24 -10.87
N ASN A 46 -14.78 17.01 -9.58
CA ASN A 46 -16.03 17.35 -8.89
C ASN A 46 -17.31 16.72 -9.51
N ALA A 47 -17.20 15.77 -10.44
CA ALA A 47 -18.35 15.14 -11.05
C ALA A 47 -19.00 14.14 -10.09
N THR A 48 -20.32 13.98 -10.19
CA THR A 48 -21.07 12.97 -9.46
C THR A 48 -21.61 11.93 -10.44
N PHE A 49 -21.18 10.68 -10.27
CA PHE A 49 -21.69 9.54 -11.01
C PHE A 49 -22.80 8.86 -10.22
N THR A 50 -23.98 8.81 -10.82
CA THR A 50 -25.16 8.11 -10.33
C THR A 50 -25.50 6.95 -11.26
N GLY A 51 -25.94 5.84 -10.67
CA GLY A 51 -25.96 4.57 -11.40
C GLY A 51 -24.55 4.06 -11.68
N THR A 52 -24.44 2.98 -12.46
CA THR A 52 -23.16 2.30 -12.68
C THR A 52 -22.35 3.07 -13.71
N ALA A 53 -21.17 3.57 -13.31
CA ALA A 53 -20.23 4.22 -14.22
C ALA A 53 -19.32 3.16 -14.88
N ARG A 54 -19.31 3.09 -16.21
CA ARG A 54 -18.56 2.08 -16.96
C ARG A 54 -17.46 2.72 -17.79
N PHE A 55 -16.24 2.26 -17.54
CA PHE A 55 -15.00 2.62 -18.25
C PHE A 55 -14.22 1.36 -18.68
N ASN A 56 -14.91 0.22 -18.78
CA ASN A 56 -14.24 -1.05 -19.08
C ASN A 56 -13.57 -0.95 -20.44
N ARG A 57 -12.30 -1.34 -20.53
CA ARG A 57 -11.51 -1.27 -21.77
C ARG A 57 -11.43 0.13 -22.40
N THR A 58 -11.76 1.19 -21.65
CA THR A 58 -11.53 2.56 -22.10
C THR A 58 -10.03 2.82 -22.17
N THR A 59 -9.58 3.56 -23.19
CA THR A 59 -8.22 4.05 -23.29
C THR A 59 -8.20 5.58 -23.18
N PHE A 60 -7.56 6.10 -22.13
CA PHE A 60 -7.24 7.51 -22.02
C PHE A 60 -5.82 7.73 -22.55
N THR A 61 -5.68 8.35 -23.73
CA THR A 61 -4.37 8.50 -24.39
C THR A 61 -3.54 9.66 -23.81
N SER A 62 -4.14 10.51 -22.99
CA SER A 62 -3.53 11.58 -22.21
C SER A 62 -4.13 11.61 -20.79
N ASP A 63 -4.07 12.76 -20.12
CA ASP A 63 -4.49 12.90 -18.72
C ASP A 63 -5.99 12.60 -18.52
N ALA A 64 -6.30 11.80 -17.50
CA ALA A 64 -7.65 11.54 -17.02
C ALA A 64 -7.77 11.96 -15.56
N SER A 65 -8.68 12.87 -15.27
CA SER A 65 -8.85 13.44 -13.93
C SER A 65 -10.25 13.19 -13.41
N PHE A 66 -10.32 12.66 -12.19
CA PHE A 66 -11.48 12.36 -11.38
C PHE A 66 -11.30 12.96 -9.98
N THR A 67 -10.59 14.09 -9.89
CA THR A 67 -10.26 14.72 -8.61
C THR A 67 -11.56 15.15 -7.93
N GLU A 68 -11.75 14.78 -6.66
CA GLU A 68 -12.99 15.07 -5.90
C GLU A 68 -14.27 14.49 -6.55
N ALA A 69 -14.14 13.53 -7.47
CA ALA A 69 -15.30 12.88 -8.08
C ALA A 69 -15.99 11.93 -7.10
N THR A 70 -17.32 11.86 -7.15
CA THR A 70 -18.11 10.95 -6.31
C THR A 70 -18.79 9.89 -7.17
N PHE A 71 -18.53 8.62 -6.88
CA PHE A 71 -19.21 7.46 -7.45
C PHE A 71 -20.19 6.89 -6.42
N THR A 72 -21.48 7.11 -6.65
CA THR A 72 -22.55 6.73 -5.72
C THR A 72 -22.94 5.25 -5.80
N THR A 73 -22.47 4.53 -6.82
CA THR A 73 -22.63 3.08 -6.98
C THR A 73 -21.34 2.48 -7.55
N ASP A 74 -21.40 1.31 -8.21
CA ASP A 74 -20.26 0.67 -8.86
C ASP A 74 -19.61 1.55 -9.93
N ALA A 75 -18.27 1.60 -9.89
CA ALA A 75 -17.43 2.22 -10.91
C ALA A 75 -16.49 1.16 -11.49
N ARG A 76 -16.59 0.91 -12.80
CA ARG A 76 -15.92 -0.20 -13.47
C ARG A 76 -14.84 0.30 -14.43
N PHE A 77 -13.58 0.13 -14.04
CA PHE A 77 -12.37 0.44 -14.79
C PHE A 77 -11.59 -0.84 -15.17
N HIS A 78 -12.30 -1.94 -15.43
CA HIS A 78 -11.63 -3.20 -15.76
C HIS A 78 -10.95 -3.09 -17.11
N ARG A 79 -9.66 -3.46 -17.17
CA ARG A 79 -8.83 -3.34 -18.39
C ARG A 79 -8.77 -1.92 -18.97
N THR A 80 -8.99 -0.89 -18.16
CA THR A 80 -8.82 0.50 -18.59
C THR A 80 -7.32 0.80 -18.74
N ALA A 81 -6.96 1.51 -19.79
CA ALA A 81 -5.60 1.99 -20.02
C ALA A 81 -5.53 3.50 -19.79
N PHE A 82 -4.70 3.92 -18.85
CA PHE A 82 -4.36 5.32 -18.59
C PHE A 82 -2.96 5.60 -19.11
N SER A 83 -2.87 6.14 -20.33
CA SER A 83 -1.59 6.42 -20.97
C SER A 83 -0.92 7.67 -20.39
N GLY A 84 -1.71 8.68 -20.06
CA GLY A 84 -1.27 9.88 -19.34
C GLY A 84 -1.45 9.75 -17.83
N THR A 85 -1.42 10.90 -17.14
CA THR A 85 -1.63 10.93 -15.69
C THR A 85 -3.07 10.57 -15.34
N ALA A 86 -3.26 9.65 -14.39
CA ALA A 86 -4.56 9.33 -13.81
C ALA A 86 -4.71 9.94 -12.41
N ARG A 87 -5.65 10.87 -12.23
CA ARG A 87 -5.92 11.52 -10.94
C ARG A 87 -7.27 11.09 -10.39
N PHE A 88 -7.26 10.59 -9.17
CA PHE A 88 -8.42 10.22 -8.35
C PHE A 88 -8.30 10.84 -6.94
N THR A 89 -7.43 11.84 -6.78
CA THR A 89 -7.20 12.53 -5.51
C THR A 89 -8.53 12.98 -4.91
N GLU A 90 -8.77 12.63 -3.65
CA GLU A 90 -9.99 12.98 -2.90
C GLU A 90 -11.30 12.47 -3.54
N ALA A 91 -11.23 11.54 -4.51
CA ALA A 91 -12.40 10.86 -5.03
C ALA A 91 -13.04 9.94 -3.97
N THR A 92 -14.35 9.72 -4.09
CA THR A 92 -15.11 8.84 -3.20
C THR A 92 -15.84 7.77 -3.99
N PHE A 93 -15.55 6.51 -3.71
CA PHE A 93 -16.25 5.34 -4.26
C PHE A 93 -17.08 4.69 -3.16
N THR A 94 -18.40 4.92 -3.20
CA THR A 94 -19.32 4.36 -2.19
C THR A 94 -19.77 2.93 -2.53
N GLY A 95 -19.79 2.59 -3.83
CA GLY A 95 -19.95 1.21 -4.31
C GLY A 95 -18.60 0.56 -4.65
N THR A 96 -18.65 -0.54 -5.42
CA THR A 96 -17.43 -1.27 -5.80
C THR A 96 -16.63 -0.48 -6.83
N ALA A 97 -15.34 -0.26 -6.58
CA ALA A 97 -14.40 0.32 -7.54
C ALA A 97 -13.52 -0.78 -8.16
N GLY A 98 -13.78 -1.14 -9.41
CA GLY A 98 -13.08 -2.23 -10.09
C GLY A 98 -11.99 -1.75 -11.04
N PHE A 99 -10.72 -1.94 -10.70
CA PHE A 99 -9.54 -1.65 -11.54
C PHE A 99 -8.79 -2.92 -11.97
N THR A 100 -9.45 -4.07 -11.95
CA THR A 100 -8.85 -5.35 -12.33
C THR A 100 -8.27 -5.29 -13.75
N GLU A 101 -7.02 -5.73 -13.91
CA GLU A 101 -6.25 -5.67 -15.16
C GLU A 101 -6.09 -4.25 -15.75
N ALA A 102 -6.34 -3.19 -14.97
CA ALA A 102 -6.09 -1.82 -15.43
C ALA A 102 -4.59 -1.54 -15.58
N THR A 103 -4.23 -0.73 -16.58
CA THR A 103 -2.84 -0.33 -16.82
C THR A 103 -2.70 1.17 -16.66
N PHE A 104 -1.79 1.60 -15.79
CA PHE A 104 -1.45 2.99 -15.55
C PHE A 104 -0.02 3.24 -15.99
N THR A 105 0.16 3.87 -17.16
CA THR A 105 1.51 4.16 -17.66
C THR A 105 2.03 5.52 -17.24
N GLY A 106 1.14 6.49 -17.03
CA GLY A 106 1.47 7.76 -16.38
C GLY A 106 1.39 7.68 -14.86
N GLY A 107 1.76 8.78 -14.19
CA GLY A 107 1.67 8.88 -12.74
C GLY A 107 0.22 8.68 -12.27
N THR A 108 0.05 8.02 -11.13
CA THR A 108 -1.28 7.69 -10.61
C THR A 108 -1.46 8.24 -9.20
N TRP A 109 -2.54 8.99 -8.99
CA TRP A 109 -2.83 9.65 -7.72
C TRP A 109 -4.18 9.20 -7.17
N PHE A 110 -4.16 8.38 -6.12
CA PHE A 110 -5.28 8.01 -5.24
C PHE A 110 -5.14 8.64 -3.84
N ASN A 111 -4.47 9.79 -3.76
CA ASN A 111 -4.24 10.45 -2.48
C ASN A 111 -5.56 10.85 -1.83
N ARG A 112 -5.76 10.49 -0.57
CA ARG A 112 -7.00 10.76 0.18
C ARG A 112 -8.28 10.24 -0.50
N THR A 113 -8.15 9.29 -1.42
CA THR A 113 -9.30 8.63 -2.02
C THR A 113 -9.96 7.74 -0.98
N THR A 114 -11.29 7.72 -0.96
CA THR A 114 -12.06 6.76 -0.15
C THR A 114 -12.62 5.67 -1.05
N PHE A 115 -12.29 4.42 -0.74
CA PHE A 115 -12.84 3.23 -1.37
C PHE A 115 -13.75 2.50 -0.38
N CYS A 116 -14.90 2.03 -0.86
CA CYS A 116 -15.66 0.97 -0.23
C CYS A 116 -14.97 -0.36 -0.52
N ASP A 117 -15.54 -1.21 -1.37
CA ASP A 117 -14.83 -2.36 -1.93
C ASP A 117 -14.00 -1.94 -3.14
N THR A 118 -12.76 -2.44 -3.26
CA THR A 118 -11.91 -2.13 -4.40
C THR A 118 -11.01 -3.28 -4.82
N SER A 119 -10.75 -3.38 -6.12
CA SER A 119 -9.86 -4.39 -6.69
C SER A 119 -8.95 -3.80 -7.75
N PHE A 120 -7.65 -3.81 -7.45
CA PHE A 120 -6.54 -3.59 -8.37
C PHE A 120 -5.87 -4.93 -8.74
N ALA A 121 -6.60 -6.04 -8.67
CA ALA A 121 -6.05 -7.35 -9.00
C ALA A 121 -5.50 -7.35 -10.43
N GLU A 122 -4.27 -7.83 -10.60
CA GLU A 122 -3.55 -7.86 -11.88
C GLU A 122 -3.38 -6.47 -12.56
N ALA A 123 -3.59 -5.38 -11.83
CA ALA A 123 -3.31 -4.04 -12.33
C ALA A 123 -1.79 -3.80 -12.44
N THR A 124 -1.40 -2.97 -13.41
CA THR A 124 0.01 -2.60 -13.64
C THR A 124 0.19 -1.09 -13.51
N PHE A 125 1.11 -0.67 -12.65
CA PHE A 125 1.50 0.73 -12.43
C PHE A 125 2.95 0.90 -12.89
N THR A 126 3.19 1.51 -14.05
CA THR A 126 4.55 1.59 -14.59
C THR A 126 5.37 2.74 -14.00
N THR A 127 4.70 3.72 -13.41
CA THR A 127 5.30 4.85 -12.69
C THR A 127 4.71 4.92 -11.27
N ASP A 128 5.10 5.93 -10.50
CA ASP A 128 4.72 6.04 -9.11
C ASP A 128 3.19 6.07 -8.92
N ALA A 129 2.71 5.21 -8.02
CA ALA A 129 1.32 5.09 -7.63
C ALA A 129 1.16 5.57 -6.18
N TRP A 130 0.45 6.68 -6.02
CA TRP A 130 0.30 7.37 -4.75
C TRP A 130 -1.06 7.07 -4.12
N PHE A 131 -1.06 6.42 -2.97
CA PHE A 131 -2.21 6.11 -2.11
C PHE A 131 -2.05 6.81 -0.75
N HIS A 132 -1.36 7.95 -0.70
CA HIS A 132 -1.09 8.70 0.52
C HIS A 132 -2.41 9.05 1.21
N GLN A 133 -2.57 8.66 2.48
CA GLN A 133 -3.80 8.89 3.26
C GLN A 133 -5.08 8.33 2.60
N ALA A 134 -4.98 7.38 1.66
CA ALA A 134 -6.15 6.70 1.12
C ALA A 134 -6.86 5.89 2.21
N THR A 135 -8.19 5.86 2.17
CA THR A 135 -9.01 5.11 3.11
C THR A 135 -9.76 4.00 2.39
N PHE A 136 -9.54 2.77 2.82
CA PHE A 136 -10.16 1.56 2.29
C PHE A 136 -11.12 0.99 3.34
N THR A 137 -12.41 1.18 3.12
CA THR A 137 -13.47 0.82 4.07
C THR A 137 -13.97 -0.62 3.91
N GLY A 138 -13.98 -1.12 2.68
CA GLY A 138 -14.32 -2.50 2.32
C GLY A 138 -13.09 -3.32 1.94
N GLU A 139 -13.34 -4.52 1.40
CA GLU A 139 -12.27 -5.44 1.05
C GLU A 139 -11.44 -4.87 -0.10
N THR A 140 -10.11 -4.91 0.05
CA THR A 140 -9.18 -4.33 -0.90
C THR A 140 -8.22 -5.37 -1.44
N ARG A 141 -8.16 -5.50 -2.77
CA ARG A 141 -7.30 -6.49 -3.44
C ARG A 141 -6.28 -5.82 -4.36
N PHE A 142 -5.01 -6.10 -4.11
CA PHE A 142 -3.85 -5.87 -4.98
C PHE A 142 -3.24 -7.20 -5.44
N THR A 143 -4.03 -8.28 -5.44
CA THR A 143 -3.58 -9.62 -5.78
C THR A 143 -2.93 -9.62 -7.17
N ARG A 144 -1.67 -10.09 -7.26
CA ARG A 144 -0.90 -10.16 -8.52
C ARG A 144 -0.74 -8.82 -9.24
N SER A 145 -0.94 -7.69 -8.57
CA SER A 145 -0.65 -6.38 -9.15
C SER A 145 0.86 -6.17 -9.29
N THR A 146 1.27 -5.39 -10.29
CA THR A 146 2.68 -5.03 -10.50
C THR A 146 2.87 -3.52 -10.35
N PHE A 147 3.80 -3.14 -9.48
CA PHE A 147 4.24 -1.75 -9.30
C PHE A 147 5.68 -1.63 -9.79
N THR A 148 5.85 -1.09 -11.00
CA THR A 148 7.17 -0.82 -11.56
C THR A 148 7.78 0.44 -10.97
N GLY A 149 6.96 1.49 -10.81
CA GLY A 149 7.30 2.68 -10.03
C GLY A 149 7.06 2.48 -8.53
N ALA A 150 7.32 3.52 -7.74
CA ALA A 150 7.12 3.46 -6.29
C ALA A 150 5.62 3.29 -5.95
N ALA A 151 5.31 2.42 -4.99
CA ALA A 151 3.96 2.25 -4.47
C ALA A 151 3.88 2.87 -3.08
N VAL A 152 3.18 4.01 -2.95
CA VAL A 152 3.21 4.84 -1.75
C VAL A 152 1.87 4.78 -1.03
N PHE A 153 1.78 3.93 -0.01
CA PHE A 153 0.62 3.74 0.89
C PHE A 153 0.84 4.38 2.25
N ASP A 154 1.66 5.43 2.35
CA ASP A 154 1.96 6.03 3.64
C ASP A 154 0.71 6.67 4.25
N LYS A 155 0.49 6.40 5.54
CA LYS A 155 -0.71 6.80 6.29
C LYS A 155 -2.04 6.29 5.69
N ALA A 156 -2.00 5.31 4.77
CA ALA A 156 -3.21 4.68 4.28
C ALA A 156 -3.88 3.87 5.40
N THR A 157 -5.21 3.82 5.38
CA THR A 157 -6.01 3.08 6.37
C THR A 157 -6.83 2.00 5.68
N PHE A 158 -6.63 0.74 6.08
CA PHE A 158 -7.39 -0.42 5.62
C PHE A 158 -8.22 -0.94 6.77
N THR A 159 -9.54 -0.73 6.70
CA THR A 159 -10.44 -1.10 7.80
C THR A 159 -10.97 -2.54 7.69
N SER A 160 -10.95 -3.07 6.46
CA SER A 160 -11.31 -4.45 6.13
C SER A 160 -10.08 -5.19 5.59
N ALA A 161 -10.25 -6.44 5.14
CA ALA A 161 -9.12 -7.24 4.67
C ALA A 161 -8.39 -6.57 3.50
N ALA A 162 -7.06 -6.51 3.58
CA ALA A 162 -6.18 -5.97 2.56
C ALA A 162 -5.28 -7.07 2.01
N VAL A 163 -5.48 -7.43 0.74
CA VAL A 163 -4.85 -8.59 0.12
C VAL A 163 -3.88 -8.14 -0.97
N PHE A 164 -2.59 -8.27 -0.69
CA PHE A 164 -1.44 -8.03 -1.57
C PHE A 164 -0.79 -9.34 -2.03
N ASP A 165 -1.52 -10.45 -2.00
CA ASP A 165 -1.01 -11.77 -2.40
C ASP A 165 -0.36 -11.74 -3.78
N LYS A 166 0.89 -12.19 -3.84
CA LYS A 166 1.68 -12.22 -5.09
C LYS A 166 1.81 -10.86 -5.78
N ALA A 167 1.58 -9.76 -5.06
CA ALA A 167 1.89 -8.43 -5.56
C ALA A 167 3.40 -8.32 -5.78
N ASN A 168 3.79 -7.63 -6.84
CA ASN A 168 5.18 -7.45 -7.23
C ASN A 168 5.53 -5.96 -7.19
N PHE A 169 6.33 -5.57 -6.21
CA PHE A 169 6.86 -4.22 -6.04
C PHE A 169 8.30 -4.21 -6.53
N THR A 170 8.54 -3.73 -7.76
CA THR A 170 9.90 -3.73 -8.32
C THR A 170 10.71 -2.52 -7.89
N SER A 171 10.04 -1.46 -7.47
CA SER A 171 10.61 -0.26 -6.85
C SER A 171 10.14 -0.17 -5.39
N ALA A 172 10.39 0.96 -4.73
CA ALA A 172 10.07 1.16 -3.33
C ALA A 172 8.57 0.95 -3.03
N ALA A 173 8.28 0.18 -1.98
CA ALA A 173 6.95 0.00 -1.41
C ALA A 173 6.89 0.64 -0.02
N VAL A 174 6.10 1.71 0.11
CA VAL A 174 6.08 2.55 1.30
C VAL A 174 4.74 2.42 2.01
N PHE A 175 4.72 1.70 3.13
CA PHE A 175 3.58 1.53 4.04
C PHE A 175 3.79 2.26 5.37
N LYS A 176 4.61 3.32 5.38
CA LYS A 176 4.94 4.07 6.60
C LYS A 176 3.68 4.60 7.26
N GLN A 177 3.51 4.36 8.56
CA GLN A 177 2.33 4.78 9.32
C GLN A 177 0.99 4.25 8.76
N ALA A 178 1.01 3.22 7.90
CA ALA A 178 -0.22 2.60 7.43
C ALA A 178 -0.91 1.84 8.57
N THR A 179 -2.23 1.82 8.56
CA THR A 179 -3.04 1.12 9.56
C THR A 179 -3.88 0.04 8.90
N PHE A 180 -3.73 -1.20 9.38
CA PHE A 180 -4.51 -2.35 8.95
C PHE A 180 -5.33 -2.85 10.14
N THR A 181 -6.64 -2.58 10.17
CA THR A 181 -7.47 -2.97 11.32
C THR A 181 -7.97 -4.40 11.25
N SER A 182 -8.02 -4.97 10.04
CA SER A 182 -8.33 -6.37 9.77
C SER A 182 -7.11 -7.08 9.18
N ALA A 183 -7.30 -8.28 8.64
CA ALA A 183 -6.22 -9.09 8.08
C ALA A 183 -5.49 -8.35 6.94
N ALA A 184 -4.16 -8.34 7.00
CA ALA A 184 -3.28 -7.86 5.95
C ALA A 184 -2.46 -9.03 5.40
N VAL A 185 -2.65 -9.36 4.13
CA VAL A 185 -2.05 -10.55 3.52
C VAL A 185 -1.09 -10.14 2.41
N PHE A 186 0.19 -10.37 2.63
CA PHE A 186 1.29 -10.19 1.68
C PHE A 186 1.86 -11.55 1.27
N TYR A 187 1.00 -12.57 1.20
CA TYR A 187 1.44 -13.94 0.96
C TYR A 187 2.13 -14.05 -0.40
N ASN A 188 3.36 -14.55 -0.39
CA ASN A 188 4.20 -14.71 -1.58
C ASN A 188 4.32 -13.41 -2.41
N ALA A 189 4.26 -12.24 -1.75
CA ALA A 189 4.54 -10.95 -2.38
C ALA A 189 6.06 -10.76 -2.58
N THR A 190 6.44 -10.05 -3.63
CA THR A 190 7.84 -9.72 -3.93
C THR A 190 8.07 -8.23 -3.74
N PHE A 191 9.04 -7.88 -2.91
CA PHE A 191 9.56 -6.54 -2.71
C PHE A 191 10.99 -6.48 -3.22
N ALA A 192 11.16 -6.15 -4.50
CA ALA A 192 12.48 -6.12 -5.13
C ALA A 192 13.26 -4.85 -4.78
N GLY A 193 12.57 -3.73 -4.52
CA GLY A 193 13.14 -2.51 -3.94
C GLY A 193 12.80 -2.37 -2.45
N ASP A 194 13.20 -1.25 -1.86
CA ASP A 194 12.97 -0.95 -0.44
C ASP A 194 11.50 -1.11 -0.02
N ALA A 195 11.23 -1.95 0.97
CA ALA A 195 9.93 -2.10 1.60
C ALA A 195 9.93 -1.47 2.98
N SER A 196 9.21 -0.38 3.18
CA SER A 196 9.16 0.32 4.47
C SER A 196 7.77 0.24 5.09
N PHE A 197 7.67 -0.49 6.20
CA PHE A 197 6.50 -0.57 7.07
C PHE A 197 6.67 0.29 8.33
N THR A 198 7.68 1.16 8.39
CA THR A 198 8.03 1.91 9.61
C THR A 198 6.82 2.61 10.24
N TRP A 199 6.60 2.41 11.54
CA TRP A 199 5.42 2.90 12.29
C TRP A 199 4.06 2.40 11.82
N ALA A 200 3.99 1.38 10.96
CA ALA A 200 2.73 0.75 10.61
C ALA A 200 2.12 0.02 11.81
N THR A 201 0.78 -0.10 11.81
CA THR A 201 0.03 -0.83 12.81
C THR A 201 -0.83 -1.89 12.14
N PHE A 202 -0.69 -3.13 12.58
CA PHE A 202 -1.50 -4.27 12.17
C PHE A 202 -2.34 -4.72 13.37
N ALA A 203 -3.60 -4.28 13.43
CA ALA A 203 -4.51 -4.67 14.50
C ALA A 203 -5.05 -6.10 14.30
N GLY A 204 -5.31 -6.47 13.04
CA GLY A 204 -5.60 -7.85 12.64
C GLY A 204 -4.34 -8.64 12.32
N ASP A 205 -4.52 -9.90 11.89
CA ASP A 205 -3.41 -10.76 11.51
C ASP A 205 -2.67 -10.22 10.28
N ALA A 206 -1.34 -10.24 10.33
CA ALA A 206 -0.46 -9.88 9.24
C ALA A 206 0.28 -11.12 8.75
N SER A 207 0.14 -11.44 7.46
CA SER A 207 0.90 -12.54 6.85
C SER A 207 1.86 -12.01 5.80
N PHE A 208 3.14 -12.24 6.02
CA PHE A 208 4.24 -12.09 5.06
C PHE A 208 4.81 -13.46 4.66
N ALA A 209 4.04 -14.53 4.86
CA ALA A 209 4.52 -15.88 4.58
C ALA A 209 4.90 -16.02 3.10
N LEU A 210 6.07 -16.62 2.85
CA LEU A 210 6.72 -16.73 1.54
C LEU A 210 7.02 -15.40 0.83
N ALA A 211 6.88 -14.25 1.51
CA ALA A 211 7.26 -12.97 0.92
C ALA A 211 8.78 -12.91 0.69
N THR A 212 9.22 -12.20 -0.34
CA THR A 212 10.64 -11.99 -0.64
C THR A 212 10.97 -10.51 -0.56
N PHE A 213 11.96 -10.15 0.25
CA PHE A 213 12.51 -8.81 0.38
C PHE A 213 13.94 -8.82 -0.15
N THR A 214 14.12 -8.31 -1.37
CA THR A 214 15.42 -8.33 -2.05
C THR A 214 16.34 -7.19 -1.59
N ASP A 215 15.77 -6.01 -1.36
CA ASP A 215 16.47 -4.86 -0.79
C ASP A 215 16.09 -4.65 0.69
N ILE A 216 16.11 -3.43 1.20
CA ILE A 216 15.86 -3.16 2.62
C ILE A 216 14.39 -3.44 2.99
N ALA A 217 14.17 -4.33 3.97
CA ALA A 217 12.91 -4.51 4.68
C ALA A 217 12.92 -3.68 5.97
N GLY A 218 12.39 -2.46 5.92
CA GLY A 218 12.22 -1.58 7.07
C GLY A 218 10.93 -1.88 7.83
N ILE A 219 10.98 -2.84 8.75
CA ILE A 219 9.90 -3.26 9.66
C ILE A 219 10.21 -2.75 11.07
N THR A 220 10.71 -1.52 11.19
CA THR A 220 11.11 -0.90 12.46
C THR A 220 9.96 -0.12 13.10
N LYS A 221 9.85 -0.19 14.43
CA LYS A 221 8.79 0.46 15.22
C LYS A 221 7.39 0.09 14.74
N VAL A 222 7.22 -1.13 14.21
CA VAL A 222 5.92 -1.66 13.78
C VAL A 222 5.20 -2.24 14.97
N THR A 223 3.87 -2.15 14.99
CA THR A 223 3.05 -2.84 16.00
C THR A 223 2.16 -3.89 15.33
N PHE A 224 2.41 -5.16 15.63
CA PHE A 224 1.56 -6.29 15.28
C PHE A 224 0.70 -6.66 16.50
N SER A 225 -0.53 -6.16 16.58
CA SER A 225 -1.45 -6.55 17.66
C SER A 225 -2.09 -7.91 17.39
N GLY A 226 -2.39 -8.21 16.12
CA GLY A 226 -2.72 -9.56 15.67
C GLY A 226 -1.48 -10.43 15.47
N ASN A 227 -1.68 -11.65 14.97
CA ASN A 227 -0.57 -12.56 14.70
C ASN A 227 0.28 -12.06 13.52
N ALA A 228 1.58 -12.31 13.56
CA ALA A 228 2.53 -11.93 12.52
C ALA A 228 3.24 -13.17 11.96
N TRP A 229 2.91 -13.53 10.71
CA TRP A 229 3.40 -14.75 10.07
C TRP A 229 4.46 -14.43 9.02
N PHE A 230 5.72 -14.75 9.28
CA PHE A 230 6.85 -14.61 8.35
C PHE A 230 7.34 -15.98 7.85
N ASP A 231 6.52 -17.02 7.97
CA ASP A 231 6.89 -18.39 7.62
C ASP A 231 7.39 -18.50 6.17
N GLY A 232 8.61 -18.98 6.00
CA GLY A 232 9.27 -19.11 4.71
C GLY A 232 9.57 -17.79 3.99
N ALA A 233 9.43 -16.63 4.65
CA ALA A 233 9.83 -15.35 4.07
C ALA A 233 11.35 -15.29 3.85
N SER A 234 11.79 -14.66 2.77
CA SER A 234 13.21 -14.45 2.46
C SER A 234 13.57 -12.98 2.62
N PHE A 235 14.57 -12.69 3.42
CA PHE A 235 15.17 -11.37 3.59
C PHE A 235 16.59 -11.41 3.01
N ASP A 236 16.71 -11.10 1.72
CA ASP A 236 18.00 -11.16 1.00
C ASP A 236 18.81 -9.87 1.21
N GLY A 237 18.11 -8.75 1.42
CA GLY A 237 18.67 -7.45 1.80
C GLY A 237 18.74 -7.25 3.32
N ALA A 238 18.89 -5.98 3.75
CA ALA A 238 18.87 -5.67 5.18
C ALA A 238 17.44 -5.77 5.75
N ALA A 239 17.28 -6.31 6.95
CA ALA A 239 15.99 -6.46 7.61
C ALA A 239 16.02 -5.78 8.99
N ASP A 240 15.29 -4.67 9.11
CA ASP A 240 15.24 -3.88 10.33
C ASP A 240 13.91 -4.13 11.05
N PHE A 241 13.93 -4.90 12.14
CA PHE A 241 12.83 -5.11 13.06
C PHE A 241 13.03 -4.34 14.38
N GLY A 242 13.94 -3.36 14.41
CA GLY A 242 14.25 -2.61 15.62
C GLY A 242 13.01 -1.95 16.22
N GLU A 243 12.85 -2.05 17.55
CA GLU A 243 11.72 -1.50 18.31
C GLU A 243 10.32 -2.00 17.88
N THR A 244 10.23 -3.09 17.12
CA THR A 244 8.95 -3.67 16.71
C THR A 244 8.31 -4.48 17.83
N VAL A 245 6.99 -4.35 17.94
CA VAL A 245 6.18 -5.02 18.97
C VAL A 245 5.32 -6.09 18.31
N PHE A 246 5.55 -7.34 18.69
CA PHE A 246 4.72 -8.50 18.39
C PHE A 246 3.78 -8.75 19.58
N GLY A 247 2.62 -8.09 19.55
CA GLY A 247 1.55 -8.24 20.54
C GLY A 247 0.76 -9.54 20.39
N GLY A 248 0.57 -10.03 19.15
CA GLY A 248 0.10 -11.38 18.86
C GLY A 248 1.25 -12.38 18.70
N ALA A 249 0.92 -13.63 18.36
CA ALA A 249 1.95 -14.63 18.11
C ALA A 249 2.78 -14.25 16.86
N ALA A 250 4.09 -14.49 16.91
CA ALA A 250 4.98 -14.30 15.77
C ALA A 250 5.58 -15.64 15.34
N SER A 251 5.61 -15.92 14.04
CA SER A 251 6.28 -17.10 13.48
C SER A 251 7.26 -16.69 12.39
N PHE A 252 8.43 -17.32 12.40
CA PHE A 252 9.49 -17.17 11.40
C PHE A 252 9.92 -18.54 10.86
N GLN A 253 9.05 -19.55 10.93
CA GLN A 253 9.42 -20.92 10.58
C GLN A 253 9.91 -21.00 9.14
N GLY A 254 11.15 -21.44 8.96
CA GLY A 254 11.76 -21.55 7.62
C GLY A 254 12.05 -20.21 6.94
N ALA A 255 11.91 -19.08 7.64
CA ALA A 255 12.32 -17.78 7.13
C ALA A 255 13.84 -17.73 6.97
N THR A 256 14.32 -17.04 5.93
CA THR A 256 15.75 -16.80 5.70
C THR A 256 16.08 -15.36 6.09
N LEU A 257 16.92 -15.21 7.12
CA LEU A 257 17.39 -13.91 7.61
C LEU A 257 18.89 -13.73 7.29
N PRO A 258 19.36 -12.48 7.14
CA PRO A 258 20.79 -12.18 7.13
C PRO A 258 21.49 -12.71 8.38
N THR A 259 22.71 -13.21 8.24
CA THR A 259 23.46 -13.79 9.37
C THR A 259 24.16 -12.74 10.24
N ARG A 260 24.33 -11.51 9.73
CA ARG A 260 25.01 -10.42 10.42
C ARG A 260 24.02 -9.60 11.24
N ARG A 261 24.30 -9.41 12.54
CA ARG A 261 23.60 -8.44 13.39
C ARG A 261 23.93 -7.00 13.00
N HIS A 262 22.96 -6.10 13.07
CA HIS A 262 23.18 -4.66 12.98
C HIS A 262 23.96 -4.16 14.21
N ALA A 263 25.08 -3.47 13.99
CA ALA A 263 25.97 -2.97 15.05
C ALA A 263 26.05 -1.42 15.06
N GLY A 264 25.10 -0.74 14.42
CA GLY A 264 25.05 0.70 14.29
C GLY A 264 25.51 1.23 12.92
N PRO A 265 25.68 2.56 12.80
CA PRO A 265 25.96 3.23 11.54
C PRO A 265 27.18 2.65 10.82
N GLY A 266 27.03 2.28 9.56
CA GLY A 266 28.10 1.71 8.73
C GLY A 266 28.22 0.19 8.75
N THR A 267 27.32 -0.52 9.45
CA THR A 267 27.22 -1.99 9.32
C THR A 267 26.98 -2.35 7.85
N PRO A 268 27.86 -3.12 7.20
CA PRO A 268 27.67 -3.43 5.79
C PRO A 268 26.51 -4.42 5.62
N ALA A 269 25.64 -4.16 4.65
CA ALA A 269 24.52 -5.03 4.29
C ALA A 269 24.98 -6.36 3.64
N PRO A 270 24.14 -7.41 3.68
CA PRO A 270 22.87 -7.49 4.40
C PRO A 270 23.10 -7.72 5.90
N TRP A 271 22.23 -7.14 6.72
CA TRP A 271 22.22 -7.29 8.17
C TRP A 271 20.79 -7.42 8.68
N VAL A 272 20.63 -7.91 9.90
CA VAL A 272 19.34 -8.01 10.58
C VAL A 272 19.41 -7.31 11.93
N ASP A 273 18.36 -6.57 12.27
CA ASP A 273 18.22 -5.86 13.55
C ASP A 273 16.93 -6.26 14.25
N PHE A 274 17.03 -6.75 15.49
CA PHE A 274 15.90 -6.98 16.40
C PHE A 274 16.09 -6.22 17.73
N SER A 275 16.95 -5.20 17.74
CA SER A 275 17.23 -4.41 18.93
C SER A 275 15.94 -3.80 19.46
N ARG A 276 15.68 -4.00 20.77
CA ARG A 276 14.47 -3.53 21.46
C ARG A 276 13.15 -4.07 20.87
N ALA A 277 13.18 -5.10 20.03
CA ALA A 277 11.97 -5.80 19.60
C ALA A 277 11.33 -6.53 20.79
N ARG A 278 10.01 -6.56 20.84
CA ARG A 278 9.23 -7.15 21.95
C ARG A 278 8.31 -8.24 21.43
N PHE A 279 8.30 -9.38 22.12
CA PHE A 279 7.42 -10.52 21.86
C PHE A 279 6.46 -10.67 23.03
N ASP A 280 5.38 -9.91 23.02
CA ASP A 280 4.39 -9.88 24.11
C ASP A 280 3.34 -11.01 23.94
N GLY A 281 3.09 -11.45 22.71
CA GLY A 281 2.11 -12.49 22.38
C GLY A 281 2.62 -13.93 22.46
N GLY A 282 3.85 -14.16 22.92
CA GLY A 282 4.46 -15.49 23.04
C GLY A 282 5.96 -15.45 23.23
N GLU A 283 6.61 -16.63 23.25
CA GLU A 283 8.08 -16.68 23.24
C GLU A 283 8.65 -16.15 21.93
N ALA A 284 9.85 -15.56 22.01
CA ALA A 284 10.60 -15.17 20.83
C ALA A 284 10.89 -16.42 19.94
N PRO A 285 10.57 -16.38 18.64
CA PRO A 285 10.80 -17.49 17.71
C PRO A 285 12.27 -17.93 17.70
N PRO A 286 12.56 -19.24 17.63
CA PRO A 286 13.93 -19.78 17.64
C PRO A 286 14.85 -19.15 16.60
N GLU A 287 14.33 -18.80 15.43
CA GLU A 287 15.05 -18.16 14.33
C GLU A 287 15.52 -16.74 14.67
N VAL A 288 14.82 -16.06 15.58
CA VAL A 288 15.08 -14.67 15.98
C VAL A 288 15.94 -14.57 17.23
N ARG A 289 15.86 -15.55 18.15
CA ARG A 289 16.63 -15.55 19.41
C ARG A 289 18.13 -15.25 19.25
N PRO A 290 18.83 -15.74 18.21
CA PRO A 290 20.24 -15.42 17.98
C PRO A 290 20.53 -13.97 17.58
N PHE A 291 19.51 -13.10 17.46
CA PHE A 291 19.62 -11.68 17.11
C PHE A 291 19.13 -10.75 18.23
N LEU A 292 18.53 -11.29 19.29
CA LEU A 292 18.11 -10.50 20.46
C LEU A 292 19.31 -10.15 21.34
N PRO A 293 19.29 -8.99 22.04
CA PRO A 293 20.30 -8.68 23.05
C PRO A 293 20.23 -9.70 24.19
N GLU A 294 21.36 -10.01 24.81
CA GLU A 294 21.37 -10.88 25.99
C GLU A 294 20.69 -10.17 27.18
N PRO A 295 20.07 -10.92 28.12
CA PRO A 295 19.36 -10.33 29.25
C PRO A 295 20.20 -9.36 30.09
N ASP A 296 21.53 -9.55 30.15
CA ASP A 296 22.47 -8.70 30.90
C ASP A 296 22.96 -7.47 30.11
N GLU A 297 22.63 -7.35 28.81
CA GLU A 297 22.87 -6.14 28.01
C GLU A 297 21.69 -5.16 28.03
N ALA A 298 20.63 -5.49 28.77
CA ALA A 298 19.54 -4.55 29.05
C ALA A 298 20.07 -3.42 29.94
N ASP A 299 20.26 -2.25 29.31
CA ASP A 299 20.60 -0.96 29.92
C ASP A 299 20.09 -0.84 31.37
N PRO A 300 20.98 -0.65 32.37
CA PRO A 300 20.54 -0.49 33.74
C PRO A 300 19.59 0.70 33.78
N SER A 301 18.33 0.45 34.17
CA SER A 301 17.38 1.51 34.45
C SER A 301 18.05 2.58 35.30
N PRO A 302 17.82 3.88 35.04
CA PRO A 302 18.45 4.94 35.82
C PRO A 302 18.01 4.73 37.26
N GLY A 303 18.95 4.28 38.10
CA GLY A 303 18.69 4.06 39.51
C GLY A 303 18.13 5.33 40.11
N ASP A 304 17.10 5.16 40.93
CA ASP A 304 16.56 6.16 41.83
C ASP A 304 17.68 6.66 42.76
N GLY A 305 18.48 7.61 42.27
CA GLY A 305 19.39 8.40 43.07
C GLY A 305 18.59 9.55 43.67
N GLU A 306 18.02 9.32 44.86
CA GLU A 306 17.67 10.43 45.76
C GLU A 306 18.89 11.36 45.89
N PRO A 307 18.74 12.69 45.73
CA PRO A 307 19.85 13.58 45.98
C PRO A 307 20.10 13.63 47.49
N GLU A 308 21.25 13.12 47.94
CA GLU A 308 21.73 13.35 49.30
C GLU A 308 21.81 14.86 49.54
N GLY A 309 21.05 15.33 50.53
CA GLY A 309 21.02 16.73 50.94
C GLY A 309 22.34 17.14 51.60
N ASP A 310 22.92 18.23 51.11
CA ASP A 310 24.06 18.91 51.73
C ASP A 310 23.76 19.33 53.18
N PRO A 311 24.69 19.15 54.14
CA PRO A 311 24.45 19.60 55.49
C PRO A 311 24.66 21.13 55.61
N LEU A 312 23.66 21.80 56.19
CA LEU A 312 23.71 23.22 56.57
C LEU A 312 24.87 23.50 57.56
N PRO A 313 25.63 24.60 57.41
CA PRO A 313 26.67 24.94 58.36
C PRO A 313 26.07 25.49 59.65
N THR A 314 26.46 24.91 60.79
CA THR A 314 26.18 25.46 62.12
C THR A 314 27.14 26.61 62.44
N ARG A 315 26.53 27.80 62.50
CA ARG A 315 26.83 29.03 63.27
C ARG A 315 28.25 29.59 63.32
#